data_AF-A0A962L8Y7-F1
#
_entry.id   AF-A0A962L8Y7-F1
#
_cell.length_a   1.000
_cell.length_b   1.000
_cell.length_c   1.000
_cell.angle_alpha   90.00
_cell.angle_beta   90.00
_cell.angle_gamma   90.00
#
_symmetry.space_group_name_H-M   'P 1'
#
loop_
_entity.id
_entity.type
_entity.pdbx_description
1 polymer ?
#
loop_
_entity_poly.entity_id
_entity_poly.type
_entity_poly.pdbx_seq_one_letter_code
_entity_poly.pdbx_strand_id
1 'polypeptide(L)'
;MPLGKCVALAVLLLGFACETTADVLFPSCRSGTDEAETITDYLPVNKVQPRYPHSALAKNIQGYARVRFTVTAEGKTADFEIAGSWPPGVFDDAAIRAVKQFTYEPRRVDGVAVATPGVTNLITFLIDGNVKASQARDIEEVRQDVANEHYEKALATIANLMKGRDVSDPTD
;
A
#
# COMPACT_ATOMS: atom_id res chain seq x y z
N MET A 1 -35.73 13.44 -5.34
CA MET A 1 -37.15 13.03 -5.52
C MET A 1 -37.45 11.91 -4.51
N PRO A 2 -38.64 11.86 -3.90
CA PRO A 2 -38.83 12.34 -2.53
C PRO A 2 -39.20 11.28 -1.46
N LEU A 3 -38.88 11.65 -0.21
CA LEU A 3 -39.61 11.50 1.07
C LEU A 3 -40.33 10.18 1.43
N GLY A 4 -40.03 9.69 2.63
CA GLY A 4 -40.95 8.86 3.43
C GLY A 4 -40.62 8.94 4.92
N LYS A 5 -40.97 10.06 5.57
CA LYS A 5 -40.89 10.21 7.04
C LYS A 5 -41.93 9.30 7.69
N CYS A 6 -41.49 8.36 8.52
CA CYS A 6 -42.38 7.59 9.41
C CYS A 6 -42.96 8.52 10.47
N VAL A 7 -44.20 8.96 10.28
CA VAL A 7 -45.00 9.59 11.34
C VAL A 7 -45.72 8.46 12.07
N ALA A 8 -45.25 8.14 13.27
CA ALA A 8 -45.97 7.27 14.19
C ALA A 8 -47.22 8.00 14.66
N LEU A 9 -48.38 7.64 14.10
CA LEU A 9 -49.67 8.09 14.57
C LEU A 9 -50.01 7.28 15.82
N ALA A 10 -49.78 7.87 16.99
CA ALA A 10 -50.19 7.31 18.27
C ALA A 10 -51.72 7.30 18.35
N VAL A 11 -52.33 6.14 18.13
CA VAL A 11 -53.75 5.92 18.41
C VAL A 11 -53.89 5.67 19.90
N LEU A 12 -54.43 6.65 20.60
CA LEU A 12 -54.71 6.63 22.02
C LEU A 12 -56.08 5.96 22.22
N LEU A 13 -56.08 4.65 22.49
CA LEU A 13 -57.27 3.98 23.01
C LEU A 13 -57.12 3.75 24.50
N LEU A 14 -58.07 4.35 25.21
CA LEU A 14 -58.30 4.26 26.64
C LEU A 14 -58.71 2.84 27.04
N GLY A 15 -58.02 2.32 28.06
CA GLY A 15 -58.54 1.30 28.96
C GLY A 15 -58.32 -0.14 28.52
N PHE A 16 -57.45 -0.85 29.23
CA PHE A 16 -57.83 -1.96 30.09
C PHE A 16 -56.58 -2.61 30.70
N ALA A 17 -56.68 -2.91 32.00
CA ALA A 17 -55.91 -3.87 32.79
C ALA A 17 -54.42 -4.07 32.46
N CYS A 18 -53.58 -3.50 33.33
CA CYS A 18 -52.23 -3.97 33.61
C CYS A 18 -52.32 -5.36 34.25
N GLU A 19 -51.97 -6.42 33.53
CA GLU A 19 -51.51 -7.66 34.14
C GLU A 19 -50.24 -8.14 33.45
N THR A 20 -49.19 -8.10 34.25
CA THR A 20 -47.84 -8.59 34.03
C THR A 20 -47.86 -10.08 33.70
N THR A 21 -47.39 -10.46 32.52
CA THR A 21 -46.52 -11.63 32.26
C THR A 21 -46.30 -11.74 30.76
N ALA A 22 -45.16 -11.25 30.29
CA ALA A 22 -44.61 -11.64 28.99
C ALA A 22 -43.07 -11.69 29.07
N ASP A 23 -42.53 -12.21 30.16
CA ASP A 23 -41.20 -12.80 30.16
C ASP A 23 -41.38 -14.27 29.74
N VAL A 24 -41.04 -14.58 28.48
CA VAL A 24 -40.77 -15.90 27.86
C VAL A 24 -41.46 -16.08 26.50
N LEU A 25 -40.90 -15.57 25.40
CA LEU A 25 -40.89 -16.30 24.11
C LEU A 25 -40.03 -15.69 22.97
N PHE A 26 -38.85 -15.13 23.24
CA PHE A 26 -37.84 -14.98 22.18
C PHE A 26 -36.48 -15.50 22.67
N PRO A 27 -36.22 -16.83 22.57
CA PRO A 27 -34.95 -17.41 22.98
C PRO A 27 -33.87 -17.29 21.90
N SER A 28 -33.94 -16.33 20.98
CA SER A 28 -32.99 -16.28 19.86
C SER A 28 -32.75 -14.87 19.37
N CYS A 29 -32.00 -14.11 20.17
CA CYS A 29 -31.02 -13.16 19.66
C CYS A 29 -30.03 -12.89 20.80
N ARG A 30 -29.28 -13.93 21.18
CA ARG A 30 -27.99 -13.71 21.83
C ARG A 30 -27.14 -13.06 20.73
N SER A 31 -27.03 -11.74 20.76
CA SER A 31 -26.00 -11.02 20.03
C SER A 31 -24.70 -11.70 20.40
N GLY A 32 -24.16 -12.49 19.48
CA GLY A 32 -22.74 -12.81 19.52
C GLY A 32 -22.04 -11.47 19.63
N THR A 33 -21.14 -11.35 20.59
CA THR A 33 -20.05 -10.41 20.42
C THR A 33 -19.37 -10.85 19.14
N ASP A 34 -19.58 -10.09 18.06
CA ASP A 34 -18.63 -10.10 16.96
C ASP A 34 -17.33 -9.62 17.60
N GLU A 35 -16.51 -10.58 18.04
CA GLU A 35 -15.12 -10.38 18.42
C GLU A 35 -14.47 -9.87 17.13
N ALA A 36 -14.51 -8.55 16.90
CA ALA A 36 -13.94 -7.94 15.71
C ALA A 36 -12.44 -8.25 15.71
N GLU A 37 -12.04 -9.20 14.87
CA GLU A 37 -10.65 -9.63 14.70
C GLU A 37 -9.77 -8.39 14.51
N THR A 38 -8.85 -8.16 15.43
CA THR A 38 -8.01 -6.96 15.41
C THR A 38 -6.84 -7.20 14.47
N ILE A 39 -7.06 -6.89 13.18
CA ILE A 39 -6.04 -7.02 12.14
C ILE A 39 -5.24 -5.72 12.05
N THR A 40 -3.95 -5.80 12.32
CA THR A 40 -2.97 -4.71 12.11
C THR A 40 -2.11 -5.04 10.91
N ASP A 41 -2.08 -4.16 9.91
CA ASP A 41 -1.23 -4.34 8.73
C ASP A 41 0.26 -4.23 9.04
N TYR A 42 1.09 -4.63 8.07
CA TYR A 42 2.55 -4.53 8.18
C TYR A 42 3.01 -3.09 7.94
N LEU A 43 4.08 -2.68 8.63
CA LEU A 43 4.62 -1.32 8.52
C LEU A 43 6.13 -1.33 8.28
N PRO A 44 6.68 -0.50 7.38
CA PRO A 44 8.12 -0.40 7.21
C PRO A 44 8.76 0.33 8.39
N VAL A 45 9.73 -0.31 9.05
CA VAL A 45 10.52 0.30 10.14
C VAL A 45 11.78 0.95 9.59
N ASN A 46 12.50 0.22 8.73
CA ASN A 46 13.75 0.70 8.15
C ASN A 46 13.90 0.23 6.71
N LYS A 47 14.16 1.20 5.82
CA LYS A 47 14.44 0.96 4.39
C LYS A 47 15.86 1.45 4.08
N VAL A 48 16.76 0.51 3.85
CA VAL A 48 18.16 0.80 3.51
C VAL A 48 18.27 1.20 2.04
N GLN A 49 18.99 2.28 1.74
CA GLN A 49 19.22 2.65 0.34
C GLN A 49 20.13 1.63 -0.35
N PRO A 50 19.82 1.23 -1.59
CA PRO A 50 20.65 0.29 -2.33
C PRO A 50 21.99 0.92 -2.71
N ARG A 51 23.04 0.11 -2.75
CA ARG A 51 24.32 0.53 -3.33
C ARG A 51 24.26 0.45 -4.85
N TYR A 52 24.57 1.57 -5.52
CA TYR A 52 24.59 1.66 -6.97
C TYR A 52 25.65 0.70 -7.58
N PRO A 53 25.32 -0.12 -8.60
CA PRO A 53 26.30 -0.94 -9.30
C PRO A 53 27.36 -0.09 -10.02
N HIS A 54 28.64 -0.32 -9.73
CA HIS A 54 29.72 0.49 -10.32
C HIS A 54 29.73 0.44 -11.86
N SER A 55 29.41 -0.72 -12.44
CA SER A 55 29.31 -0.92 -13.89
C SER A 55 28.21 -0.06 -14.55
N ALA A 56 27.09 0.15 -13.85
CA ALA A 56 26.00 0.99 -14.33
C ALA A 56 26.32 2.48 -14.14
N LEU A 57 26.93 2.84 -13.00
CA LEU A 57 27.35 4.21 -12.69
C LEU A 57 28.38 4.71 -13.72
N ALA A 58 29.39 3.90 -14.04
CA ALA A 58 30.41 4.25 -15.04
C ALA A 58 29.84 4.48 -16.45
N LYS A 59 28.68 3.88 -16.75
CA LYS A 59 27.98 3.99 -18.03
C LYS A 59 26.82 5.00 -17.99
N ASN A 60 26.61 5.69 -16.88
CA ASN A 60 25.48 6.59 -16.65
C ASN A 60 24.10 5.94 -16.94
N ILE A 61 23.98 4.64 -16.71
CA ILE A 61 22.73 3.90 -16.93
C ILE A 61 21.87 4.05 -15.70
N GLN A 62 20.68 4.64 -15.84
CA GLN A 62 19.67 4.76 -14.78
C GLN A 62 18.59 3.70 -14.93
N GLY A 63 17.77 3.50 -13.90
CA GLY A 63 16.66 2.56 -14.00
C GLY A 63 15.97 2.24 -12.69
N TYR A 64 15.26 1.12 -12.66
CA TYR A 64 14.53 0.65 -11.49
C TYR A 64 14.50 -0.88 -11.41
N ALA A 65 14.27 -1.39 -10.21
CA ALA A 65 14.00 -2.79 -9.95
C ALA A 65 12.86 -2.92 -8.93
N ARG A 66 11.89 -3.76 -9.25
CA ARG A 66 10.73 -4.08 -8.43
C ARG A 66 10.91 -5.48 -7.85
N VAL A 67 11.00 -5.55 -6.53
CA VAL A 67 11.25 -6.79 -5.80
C VAL A 67 10.00 -7.16 -5.02
N ARG A 68 9.53 -8.39 -5.20
CA ARG A 68 8.50 -9.02 -4.38
C ARG A 68 9.18 -9.86 -3.29
N PHE A 69 8.65 -9.83 -2.08
CA PHE A 69 9.15 -10.59 -0.94
C PHE A 69 8.05 -10.87 0.08
N THR A 70 8.36 -11.74 1.03
CA THR A 70 7.52 -12.07 2.19
C THR A 70 8.04 -11.33 3.42
N VAL A 71 7.16 -10.69 4.18
CA VAL A 71 7.47 -10.20 5.53
C VAL A 71 7.17 -11.32 6.52
N THR A 72 8.18 -11.82 7.21
CA THR A 72 8.06 -12.87 8.23
C THR A 72 7.42 -12.34 9.51
N ALA A 73 6.93 -13.22 10.38
CA ALA A 73 6.39 -12.86 11.69
C ALA A 73 7.43 -12.23 12.65
N GLU A 74 8.73 -12.33 12.31
CA GLU A 74 9.82 -11.66 13.04
C GLU A 74 10.11 -10.24 12.52
N GLY A 75 9.41 -9.80 11.47
CA GLY A 75 9.65 -8.51 10.83
C GLY A 75 10.84 -8.47 9.87
N LYS A 76 11.41 -9.64 9.55
CA LYS A 76 12.44 -9.81 8.51
C LYS A 76 11.82 -10.09 7.14
N THR A 77 12.56 -9.78 6.08
CA THR A 77 12.16 -10.08 4.71
C THR A 77 12.74 -11.42 4.25
N ALA A 78 11.95 -12.19 3.50
CA ALA A 78 12.30 -13.50 2.95
C ALA A 78 11.69 -13.69 1.53
N ASP A 79 12.04 -14.78 0.85
CA ASP A 79 11.46 -15.18 -0.45
C ASP A 79 11.49 -14.08 -1.53
N PHE A 80 12.69 -13.63 -1.90
CA PHE A 80 12.88 -12.52 -2.85
C PHE A 80 12.69 -12.98 -4.30
N GLU A 81 11.82 -12.29 -5.03
CA GLU A 81 11.56 -12.48 -6.45
C GLU A 81 11.62 -11.12 -7.19
N ILE A 82 12.23 -11.08 -8.38
CA ILE A 82 12.19 -9.88 -9.22
C ILE A 82 10.87 -9.86 -9.99
N ALA A 83 9.97 -8.96 -9.59
CA ALA A 83 8.68 -8.75 -10.26
C ALA A 83 8.79 -7.87 -11.51
N GLY A 84 9.93 -7.22 -11.74
CA GLY A 84 10.23 -6.46 -12.94
C GLY A 84 11.41 -5.51 -12.75
N SER A 85 12.21 -5.30 -13.79
CA SER A 85 13.33 -4.36 -13.73
C SER A 85 13.61 -3.75 -15.10
N TRP A 86 14.22 -2.57 -15.09
CA TRP A 86 14.70 -1.91 -16.29
C TRP A 86 15.98 -1.14 -15.98
N PRO A 87 17.06 -1.32 -16.76
CA PRO A 87 17.29 -2.41 -17.72
C PRO A 87 17.34 -3.78 -17.02
N PRO A 88 16.93 -4.87 -17.71
CA PRO A 88 16.84 -6.19 -17.10
C PRO A 88 18.22 -6.68 -16.62
N GLY A 89 18.29 -7.22 -15.40
CA GLY A 89 19.50 -7.81 -14.84
C GLY A 89 20.58 -6.83 -14.37
N VAL A 90 20.45 -5.52 -14.61
CA VAL A 90 21.48 -4.53 -14.23
C VAL A 90 21.39 -4.17 -12.76
N PHE A 91 20.17 -4.04 -12.22
CA PHE A 91 19.90 -3.55 -10.88
C PHE A 91 19.38 -4.61 -9.91
N ASP A 92 19.02 -5.79 -10.41
CA ASP A 92 18.34 -6.87 -9.70
C ASP A 92 19.11 -7.27 -8.43
N ASP A 93 20.40 -7.58 -8.56
CA ASP A 93 21.24 -7.97 -7.43
C ASP A 93 21.40 -6.86 -6.38
N ALA A 94 21.49 -5.61 -6.83
CA ALA A 94 21.64 -4.47 -5.93
C ALA A 94 20.34 -4.22 -5.14
N ALA A 95 19.21 -4.36 -5.81
CA ALA A 95 17.89 -4.27 -5.20
C ALA A 95 17.67 -5.39 -4.17
N ILE A 96 17.96 -6.65 -4.52
CA ILE A 96 17.83 -7.78 -3.59
C ILE A 96 18.69 -7.58 -2.35
N ARG A 97 19.94 -7.12 -2.50
CA ARG A 97 20.83 -6.83 -1.36
C ARG A 97 20.26 -5.78 -0.40
N ALA A 98 19.60 -4.75 -0.94
CA ALA A 98 18.96 -3.72 -0.12
C ALA A 98 17.72 -4.26 0.61
N VAL A 99 16.84 -4.96 -0.10
CA VAL A 99 15.59 -5.51 0.46
C VAL A 99 15.86 -6.52 1.58
N LYS A 100 16.95 -7.29 1.48
CA LYS A 100 17.41 -8.19 2.55
C LYS A 100 17.71 -7.49 3.88
N GLN A 101 18.02 -6.20 3.84
CA GLN A 101 18.34 -5.40 5.02
C GLN A 101 17.13 -4.59 5.52
N PHE A 102 15.97 -4.72 4.88
CA PHE A 102 14.77 -4.04 5.32
C PHE A 102 14.23 -4.70 6.59
N THR A 103 13.67 -3.86 7.45
CA THR A 103 12.98 -4.28 8.65
C THR A 103 11.56 -3.77 8.59
N TYR A 104 10.60 -4.63 8.91
CA TYR A 104 9.18 -4.36 8.96
C TYR A 104 8.62 -4.73 10.33
N GLU A 105 7.53 -4.09 10.72
CA GLU A 105 6.62 -4.65 11.70
C GLU A 105 5.71 -5.63 10.96
N PRO A 106 5.61 -6.89 11.42
CA PRO A 106 4.77 -7.89 10.79
C PRO A 106 3.28 -7.54 10.96
N ARG A 107 2.45 -8.08 10.06
CA ARG A 107 1.00 -8.05 10.25
C ARG A 107 0.65 -8.80 11.54
N ARG A 108 -0.27 -8.26 12.33
CA ARG A 108 -0.81 -8.94 13.51
C ARG A 108 -2.29 -9.24 13.30
N VAL A 109 -2.70 -10.43 13.72
CA VAL A 109 -4.09 -10.88 13.72
C VAL A 109 -4.37 -11.31 15.15
N ASP A 110 -5.29 -10.61 15.82
CA ASP A 110 -5.60 -10.78 17.25
C ASP A 110 -4.34 -10.73 18.14
N GLY A 111 -3.43 -9.80 17.80
CA GLY A 111 -2.16 -9.61 18.49
C GLY A 111 -1.06 -10.61 18.13
N VAL A 112 -1.37 -11.68 17.40
CA VAL A 112 -0.41 -12.69 16.93
C VAL A 112 0.25 -12.24 15.63
N ALA A 113 1.58 -12.25 15.58
CA ALA A 113 2.32 -11.89 14.36
C ALA A 113 2.19 -13.00 13.29
N VAL A 114 1.79 -12.62 12.08
CA VAL A 114 1.58 -13.51 10.93
C VAL A 114 2.46 -13.05 9.78
N ALA A 115 3.02 -14.01 9.04
CA ALA A 115 3.80 -13.70 7.84
C ALA A 115 2.90 -13.19 6.71
N THR A 116 3.34 -12.14 6.03
CA THR A 116 2.63 -11.51 4.90
C THR A 116 3.41 -11.74 3.60
N PRO A 117 2.97 -12.66 2.72
CA PRO A 117 3.58 -12.85 1.42
C PRO A 117 3.17 -11.76 0.42
N GLY A 118 3.95 -11.60 -0.65
CA GLY A 118 3.58 -10.77 -1.81
C GLY A 118 3.80 -9.27 -1.65
N VAL A 119 4.49 -8.83 -0.60
CA VAL A 119 4.88 -7.44 -0.42
C VAL A 119 5.82 -7.03 -1.55
N THR A 120 5.58 -5.88 -2.16
CA THR A 120 6.35 -5.42 -3.33
C THR A 120 6.99 -4.08 -3.04
N ASN A 121 8.27 -3.91 -3.39
CA ASN A 121 8.97 -2.63 -3.27
C ASN A 121 9.64 -2.24 -4.59
N LEU A 122 9.37 -1.00 -5.03
CA LEU A 122 10.03 -0.39 -6.18
C LEU A 122 11.26 0.39 -5.72
N ILE A 123 12.42 0.02 -6.25
CA ILE A 123 13.71 0.65 -5.97
C ILE A 123 14.19 1.34 -7.24
N THR A 124 14.41 2.64 -7.16
CA THR A 124 14.86 3.46 -8.28
C THR A 124 16.34 3.82 -8.13
N PHE A 125 17.08 3.75 -9.24
CA PHE A 125 18.51 4.05 -9.35
C PHE A 125 18.69 5.27 -10.26
N LEU A 126 18.63 6.46 -9.66
CA LEU A 126 18.83 7.74 -10.36
C LEU A 126 20.24 8.27 -10.10
N ILE A 127 20.80 9.00 -11.06
CA ILE A 127 22.09 9.69 -10.93
C ILE A 127 21.78 11.19 -10.94
N ASP A 128 22.06 11.86 -9.82
CA ASP A 128 21.91 13.31 -9.72
C ASP A 128 22.91 13.99 -10.68
N GLY A 129 22.39 14.66 -11.70
CA GLY A 129 23.20 15.35 -12.71
C GLY A 129 22.63 15.33 -14.13
N ASN A 130 21.61 14.51 -14.41
CA ASN A 130 20.99 14.42 -15.74
C ASN A 130 19.47 14.70 -15.78
N VAL A 131 18.96 15.29 -14.70
CA VAL A 131 17.58 15.77 -14.61
C VAL A 131 17.62 17.24 -15.00
N LYS A 132 17.07 17.60 -16.16
CA LYS A 132 16.96 19.03 -16.50
C LYS A 132 16.14 19.70 -15.39
N ALA A 133 16.47 20.94 -15.01
CA ALA A 133 15.81 21.65 -13.91
C ALA A 133 14.26 21.73 -14.03
N SER A 134 13.72 21.53 -15.25
CA SER A 134 12.29 21.38 -15.51
C SER A 134 11.64 20.12 -14.93
N GLN A 135 12.41 19.08 -14.62
CA GLN A 135 11.93 17.73 -14.23
C GLN A 135 12.00 17.47 -12.72
N ALA A 136 12.49 18.40 -11.90
CA ALA A 136 12.62 18.22 -10.45
C ALA A 136 11.26 18.04 -9.73
N ARG A 137 10.18 18.60 -10.28
CA ARG A 137 8.80 18.41 -9.77
C ARG A 137 8.33 16.97 -9.96
N ASP A 138 8.64 16.38 -11.11
CA ASP A 138 8.23 15.03 -11.48
C ASP A 138 8.96 13.97 -10.61
N ILE A 139 10.18 14.25 -10.14
CA ILE A 139 10.92 13.36 -9.22
C ILE A 139 10.32 13.37 -7.81
N GLU A 140 9.91 14.54 -7.29
CA GLU A 140 9.23 14.60 -6.00
C GLU A 140 7.84 13.94 -6.09
N GLU A 141 7.15 14.06 -7.23
CA GLU A 141 5.91 13.32 -7.47
C GLU A 141 6.13 11.80 -7.42
N VAL A 142 7.18 11.27 -8.06
CA VAL A 142 7.52 9.84 -7.96
C VAL A 142 7.83 9.44 -6.52
N ARG A 143 8.55 10.28 -5.77
CA ARG A 143 8.87 10.03 -4.36
C ARG A 143 7.60 9.92 -3.51
N GLN A 144 6.64 10.82 -3.74
CA GLN A 144 5.34 10.83 -3.05
C GLN A 144 4.48 9.64 -3.45
N ASP A 145 4.39 9.31 -4.73
CA ASP A 145 3.60 8.18 -5.21
C ASP A 145 4.17 6.84 -4.69
N VAL A 146 5.49 6.68 -4.64
CA VAL A 146 6.12 5.49 -4.02
C VAL A 146 5.90 5.44 -2.51
N ALA A 147 5.93 6.60 -1.83
CA ALA A 147 5.63 6.69 -0.40
C ALA A 147 4.17 6.35 -0.08
N ASN A 148 3.25 6.69 -0.98
CA ASN A 148 1.81 6.44 -0.86
C ASN A 148 1.37 5.12 -1.53
N GLU A 149 2.31 4.25 -1.91
CA GLU A 149 2.04 2.94 -2.53
C GLU A 149 1.28 3.01 -3.88
N HIS A 150 1.27 4.17 -4.54
CA HIS A 150 0.68 4.37 -5.87
C HIS A 150 1.65 3.93 -6.98
N TYR A 151 2.05 2.66 -6.97
CA TYR A 151 3.10 2.14 -7.84
C TYR A 151 2.80 2.27 -9.33
N GLU A 152 1.56 2.04 -9.76
CA GLU A 152 1.16 2.17 -11.18
C GLU A 152 1.34 3.61 -11.68
N LYS A 153 0.98 4.59 -10.84
CA LYS A 153 1.15 6.02 -11.14
C LYS A 153 2.63 6.40 -11.20
N ALA A 154 3.42 5.95 -10.21
CA ALA A 154 4.86 6.16 -10.19
C ALA A 154 5.54 5.56 -11.44
N LEU A 155 5.14 4.36 -11.86
CA LEU A 155 5.67 3.72 -13.06
C LEU A 155 5.32 4.49 -14.34
N ALA A 156 4.11 5.04 -14.45
CA ALA A 156 3.72 5.88 -15.58
C ALA A 156 4.57 7.17 -15.65
N THR A 157 4.79 7.83 -14.51
CA THR A 157 5.62 9.03 -14.44
C THR A 157 7.08 8.73 -14.79
N ILE A 158 7.66 7.66 -14.23
CA ILE A 158 9.02 7.20 -14.57
C ILE A 158 9.13 6.84 -16.05
N ALA A 159 8.15 6.13 -16.61
CA ALA A 159 8.13 5.79 -18.03
C ALA A 159 8.13 7.05 -18.92
N ASN A 160 7.32 8.06 -18.58
CA ASN A 160 7.27 9.33 -19.30
C ASN A 160 8.56 10.14 -19.17
N LEU A 161 9.20 10.11 -18.00
CA LEU A 161 10.50 10.74 -17.77
C LEU A 161 11.61 10.10 -18.61
N MET A 162 11.59 8.77 -18.72
CA MET A 162 12.58 8.05 -19.53
C MET A 162 12.31 8.12 -21.05
N LYS A 163 11.05 8.36 -21.46
CA LYS A 163 10.69 8.47 -22.88
C LYS A 163 11.05 9.82 -23.51
N GLY A 164 11.54 10.79 -22.74
CA GLY A 164 11.93 12.11 -23.23
C GLY A 164 10.75 12.83 -23.88
N ARG A 165 9.83 13.38 -23.08
CA ARG A 165 8.69 14.12 -23.64
C ARG A 165 9.17 15.26 -24.55
N ASP A 166 8.95 15.08 -25.84
CA ASP A 166 8.52 16.14 -26.75
C ASP A 166 7.07 16.45 -26.38
N VAL A 167 6.86 17.38 -25.44
CA VAL A 167 5.54 17.97 -25.22
C VAL A 167 5.36 18.97 -26.33
N SER A 168 4.77 18.57 -27.46
CA SER A 168 4.08 19.53 -28.30
C SER A 168 2.97 20.13 -27.44
N ASP A 169 3.29 21.32 -26.95
CA ASP A 169 2.48 22.26 -26.20
C ASP A 169 0.98 22.16 -26.51
N PRO A 170 0.11 21.79 -25.55
CA PRO A 170 -1.31 22.00 -25.68
C PRO A 170 -1.66 23.38 -25.12
N THR A 171 -1.10 24.43 -25.72
CA THR A 171 -1.68 25.76 -25.69
C THR A 171 -1.80 26.30 -27.11
N ASP A 172 -2.90 25.91 -27.76
CA ASP A 172 -3.67 26.80 -28.64
C ASP A 172 -5.16 26.61 -28.32
#